data_AF-A0A2V9HAT0-F1
#
_entry.id   AF-A0A2V9HAT0-F1
#
_cell.length_a   1.000
_cell.length_b   1.000
_cell.length_c   1.000
_cell.angle_alpha   90.00
_cell.angle_beta   90.00
_cell.angle_gamma   90.00
#
_symmetry.space_group_name_H-M   'P 1'
#
loop_
_entity.id
_entity.type
_entity.pdbx_description
1 polymer ?
#
loop_
_entity_poly.entity_id
_entity_poly.type
_entity_poly.pdbx_seq_one_letter_code
_entity_poly.pdbx_strand_id
1 'polypeptide(L)'
;MEHPQVQLAILFLGGILVAGAMLWSLVPRREKFEPPGTPLNRDTRPLLLAELDDIAASLNEPLPGEVYLIGQVKAFVADRGGILGFGSRRIMAVGLPLLSVLNISEFRGLVAHEFGHYYSGDTSIGPWVYKTQAAMIHSFQSTGQPMYGLIGFLLK
;
A
#
# COMPACT_ATOMS: atom_id res chain seq x y z
N MET A 1 8.44 -54.02 -27.09
CA MET A 1 9.84 -53.57 -27.01
C MET A 1 9.81 -52.15 -26.47
N GLU A 2 9.92 -52.02 -25.16
CA GLU A 2 10.07 -50.71 -24.52
C GLU A 2 11.43 -50.15 -25.00
N HIS A 3 11.43 -49.02 -25.69
CA HIS A 3 12.68 -48.39 -26.14
C HIS A 3 13.18 -47.45 -25.03
N PRO A 4 14.12 -47.88 -24.16
CA PRO A 4 14.56 -47.08 -23.00
C PRO A 4 15.16 -45.73 -23.41
N GLN A 5 15.71 -45.65 -24.63
CA GLN A 5 16.23 -44.41 -25.20
C GLN A 5 15.13 -43.37 -25.46
N VAL A 6 13.92 -43.82 -25.83
CA VAL A 6 12.77 -42.93 -26.05
C VAL A 6 12.23 -42.40 -24.73
N GLN A 7 12.15 -43.25 -23.70
CA GLN A 7 11.75 -42.83 -22.35
C GLN A 7 12.74 -41.81 -21.75
N LEU A 8 14.05 -42.06 -21.91
CA LEU A 8 15.09 -41.14 -21.44
C LEU A 8 15.02 -39.79 -22.18
N ALA A 9 14.82 -39.81 -23.50
CA ALA A 9 14.67 -38.59 -24.30
C ALA A 9 13.43 -37.77 -23.90
N ILE A 10 12.30 -38.42 -23.61
CA ILE A 10 11.08 -37.76 -23.13
C ILE A 10 11.31 -37.12 -21.76
N LEU A 11 11.97 -37.81 -20.83
CA LEU A 11 12.31 -37.26 -19.51
C LEU A 11 13.27 -36.07 -19.62
N PHE A 12 14.26 -36.14 -20.51
CA PHE A 12 15.21 -35.04 -20.74
C PHE A 12 14.52 -33.80 -21.33
N LEU A 13 13.68 -33.99 -22.37
CA LEU A 13 12.92 -32.90 -22.99
C LEU A 13 11.92 -32.29 -22.00
N GLY A 14 11.24 -33.12 -21.21
CA GLY A 14 10.35 -32.69 -20.14
C GLY A 14 11.10 -31.87 -19.09
N GLY A 15 12.29 -32.33 -18.67
CA GLY A 15 13.16 -31.63 -17.73
C GLY A 15 13.61 -30.26 -18.26
N ILE A 16 14.02 -30.18 -19.53
CA ILE A 16 14.42 -28.92 -20.17
C ILE A 16 13.23 -27.96 -20.26
N LEU A 17 12.04 -28.43 -20.61
CA LEU A 17 10.83 -27.60 -20.65
C LEU A 17 10.46 -27.05 -19.28
N VAL A 18 10.49 -27.88 -18.24
CA VAL A 18 10.22 -27.44 -16.86
C VAL A 18 11.28 -26.43 -16.40
N ALA A 19 12.56 -26.72 -16.61
CA ALA A 19 13.64 -25.79 -16.27
C ALA A 19 13.52 -24.46 -17.02
N GLY A 20 13.18 -24.49 -18.31
CA GLY A 20 12.93 -23.30 -19.11
C GLY A 20 11.73 -22.49 -18.61
N ALA A 21 10.63 -23.15 -18.24
CA ALA A 21 9.46 -22.49 -17.67
C ALA A 21 9.76 -21.87 -16.29
N MET A 22 10.54 -22.55 -15.44
CA MET A 22 10.99 -22.01 -14.16
C MET A 22 11.87 -20.78 -14.38
N LEU A 23 12.87 -20.85 -15.27
CA LEU A 23 13.72 -19.70 -15.59
C LEU A 23 12.91 -18.53 -16.18
N TRP A 24 11.93 -18.80 -17.04
CA TRP A 24 11.03 -17.79 -17.57
C TRP A 24 10.18 -17.13 -16.47
N SER A 25 9.80 -17.89 -15.45
CA SER A 25 9.08 -17.37 -14.28
C SER A 25 9.94 -16.46 -13.39
N LEU A 26 11.27 -16.57 -13.46
CA LEU A 26 12.20 -15.68 -12.75
C LEU A 26 12.43 -14.36 -13.50
N VAL A 27 12.02 -14.24 -14.77
CA VAL A 27 12.20 -13.00 -15.53
C VAL A 27 11.32 -11.89 -14.92
N PRO A 28 11.91 -10.81 -14.37
CA PRO A 28 11.16 -9.77 -13.72
C PRO A 28 10.29 -9.04 -14.74
N ARG A 29 8.98 -9.11 -14.54
CA ARG A 29 8.00 -8.43 -15.40
C ARG A 29 7.99 -6.94 -15.04
N ARG A 30 7.81 -6.08 -16.05
CA ARG A 30 7.61 -4.65 -15.83
C ARG A 30 6.35 -4.46 -14.99
N GLU A 31 6.49 -3.85 -13.82
CA GLU A 31 5.33 -3.32 -13.11
C GLU A 31 4.87 -2.05 -13.82
N LYS A 32 3.60 -2.01 -14.21
CA LYS A 32 3.01 -0.79 -14.75
C LYS A 32 2.77 0.17 -13.58
N PHE A 33 3.14 1.43 -13.79
CA PHE A 33 2.78 2.48 -12.83
C PHE A 33 1.28 2.76 -12.93
N GLU A 34 0.55 2.46 -11.86
CA GLU A 34 -0.85 2.82 -11.71
C GLU A 34 -0.96 3.81 -10.54
N PRO A 35 -1.43 5.05 -10.80
CA PRO A 35 -1.64 6.04 -9.74
C PRO A 35 -2.56 5.47 -8.64
N PRO A 36 -2.17 5.52 -7.36
CA PRO A 36 -2.99 4.95 -6.29
C PRO A 36 -4.23 5.77 -5.96
N GLY A 37 -4.33 7.00 -6.48
CA GLY A 37 -5.44 7.92 -6.24
C GLY A 37 -5.28 9.24 -6.98
N THR A 38 -5.87 10.29 -6.43
CA THR A 38 -5.88 11.63 -7.05
C THR A 38 -4.55 12.33 -6.79
N PRO A 39 -3.84 12.82 -7.82
CA PRO A 39 -2.57 13.52 -7.62
C PRO A 39 -2.78 14.81 -6.82
N LEU A 40 -1.87 15.06 -5.89
CA LEU A 40 -1.83 16.25 -5.08
C LEU A 40 -0.86 17.25 -5.72
N ASN A 41 -1.41 18.36 -6.20
CA ASN A 41 -0.64 19.41 -6.88
C ASN A 41 -0.50 20.63 -5.97
N ARG A 42 0.62 21.34 -6.10
CA ARG A 42 0.86 22.61 -5.37
C ARG A 42 -0.22 23.65 -5.66
N ASP A 43 -0.77 23.63 -6.88
CA ASP A 43 -1.83 24.57 -7.30
C ASP A 43 -3.16 24.31 -6.58
N THR A 44 -3.47 23.06 -6.26
CA THR A 44 -4.76 22.69 -5.67
C THR A 44 -4.73 22.68 -4.15
N ARG A 45 -3.60 22.29 -3.53
CA ARG A 45 -3.46 22.15 -2.07
C ARG A 45 -2.05 22.54 -1.58
N PRO A 46 -1.67 23.83 -1.67
CA PRO A 46 -0.31 24.27 -1.36
C PRO A 46 0.05 24.06 0.12
N LEU A 47 -0.88 24.28 1.05
CA LEU A 47 -0.62 24.17 2.48
C LEU A 47 -0.29 22.73 2.91
N LEU A 48 -1.00 21.75 2.36
CA LEU A 48 -0.74 20.34 2.68
C LEU A 48 0.61 19.89 2.12
N LEU A 49 0.96 20.33 0.90
CA LEU A 49 2.28 20.00 0.34
C LEU A 49 3.41 20.69 1.12
N ALA A 50 3.21 21.93 1.56
CA ALA A 50 4.17 22.65 2.38
C ALA A 50 4.40 21.95 3.73
N GLU A 51 3.35 21.47 4.40
CA GLU A 51 3.52 20.69 5.63
C GLU A 51 4.31 19.39 5.38
N LEU A 52 4.06 18.72 4.25
CA LEU A 52 4.82 17.53 3.86
C LEU A 52 6.30 17.86 3.54
N ASP A 53 6.56 18.98 2.88
CA ASP A 53 7.91 19.48 2.63
C ASP A 53 8.63 19.77 3.95
N ASP A 54 7.97 20.42 4.91
CA ASP A 54 8.53 20.74 6.22
C ASP A 54 8.85 19.48 7.03
N ILE A 55 7.99 18.46 6.97
CA ILE A 55 8.26 17.17 7.60
C ILE A 55 9.48 16.49 6.95
N ALA A 56 9.52 16.43 5.62
CA ALA A 56 10.64 15.84 4.88
C ALA A 56 11.97 16.56 5.20
N ALA A 57 11.94 17.89 5.21
CA ALA A 57 13.08 18.73 5.60
C ALA A 57 13.53 18.48 7.05
N SER A 58 12.58 18.30 7.99
CA SER A 58 12.91 17.99 9.39
C SER A 58 13.60 16.64 9.57
N LEU A 59 13.37 15.70 8.65
CA LEU A 59 14.02 14.39 8.62
C LEU A 59 15.28 14.36 7.74
N ASN A 60 15.65 15.48 7.11
CA ASN A 60 16.74 15.58 6.14
C ASN A 60 16.60 14.58 4.98
N GLU A 61 15.36 14.32 4.55
CA GLU A 61 15.02 13.41 3.46
C GLU A 61 14.25 14.13 2.35
N PRO A 62 14.36 13.71 1.08
CA PRO A 62 13.62 14.35 0.00
C PRO A 62 12.14 13.95 0.03
N LEU A 63 11.26 14.89 -0.31
CA LEU A 63 9.85 14.57 -0.56
C LEU A 63 9.74 13.68 -1.83
N PRO A 64 8.92 12.61 -1.80
CA PRO A 64 8.56 11.87 -3.01
C PRO A 64 8.08 12.78 -4.15
N GLY A 65 8.52 12.50 -5.36
CA GLY A 65 8.25 13.35 -6.53
C GLY A 65 6.78 13.39 -6.95
N GLU A 66 5.98 12.42 -6.51
CA GLU A 66 4.55 12.39 -6.75
C GLU A 66 3.80 12.09 -5.44
N VAL A 67 2.87 12.95 -5.05
CA VAL A 67 2.03 12.78 -3.85
C VAL A 67 0.59 12.55 -4.30
N TYR A 68 -0.09 11.60 -3.69
CA TYR A 68 -1.44 11.19 -4.04
C TYR A 68 -2.37 11.22 -2.82
N LEU A 69 -3.62 11.61 -3.04
CA LEU A 69 -4.71 11.47 -2.10
C LEU A 69 -5.48 10.18 -2.40
N ILE A 70 -5.66 9.35 -1.38
CA ILE A 70 -6.34 8.05 -1.49
C ILE A 70 -7.54 7.97 -0.55
N GLY A 71 -8.55 7.18 -0.90
CA GLY A 71 -9.75 6.97 -0.08
C GLY A 71 -9.57 5.98 1.09
N GLN A 72 -8.32 5.63 1.42
CA GLN A 72 -8.00 4.63 2.45
C GLN A 72 -7.49 5.32 3.72
N VAL A 73 -7.70 4.72 4.89
CA VAL A 73 -7.19 5.25 6.18
C VAL A 73 -5.73 4.84 6.36
N LYS A 74 -4.86 5.29 5.44
CA LYS A 74 -3.43 4.97 5.47
C LYS A 74 -2.59 6.06 4.81
N ALA A 75 -1.35 6.18 5.22
CA ALA A 75 -0.31 6.92 4.50
C ALA A 75 0.86 5.96 4.24
N PHE A 76 1.56 6.12 3.11
CA PHE A 76 2.75 5.32 2.82
C PHE A 76 3.64 6.02 1.79
N VAL A 77 4.93 5.67 1.79
CA VAL A 77 5.88 5.99 0.72
C VAL A 77 6.32 4.69 0.05
N ALA A 78 6.34 4.66 -1.28
CA ALA A 78 6.73 3.46 -2.02
C ALA A 78 7.32 3.80 -3.40
N ASP A 79 8.18 2.92 -3.89
CA ASP A 79 8.60 2.91 -5.28
C ASP A 79 7.58 2.13 -6.12
N ARG A 80 7.06 2.74 -7.19
CA ARG A 80 6.08 2.12 -8.08
C ARG A 80 6.54 2.11 -9.53
N GLY A 81 6.26 0.99 -10.19
CA GLY A 81 6.63 0.75 -11.58
C GLY A 81 8.09 0.34 -11.76
N GLY A 82 8.47 0.09 -13.02
CA GLY A 82 9.85 -0.26 -13.39
C GLY A 82 10.09 -1.77 -13.48
N ILE A 83 11.37 -2.16 -13.55
CA ILE A 83 11.82 -3.56 -13.50
C ILE A 83 12.92 -3.66 -12.46
N LEU A 84 12.73 -4.53 -11.45
CA LEU A 84 13.78 -4.86 -10.49
C LEU A 84 14.42 -3.62 -9.84
N GLY A 85 13.61 -2.61 -9.48
CA GLY A 85 14.04 -1.35 -8.88
C GLY A 85 14.54 -0.29 -9.88
N PHE A 86 14.71 -0.62 -11.16
CA PHE A 86 15.12 0.33 -12.19
C PHE A 86 13.91 1.00 -12.84
N GLY A 87 13.93 2.34 -12.88
CA GLY A 87 12.86 3.15 -13.46
C GLY A 87 11.59 3.22 -12.61
N SER A 88 11.68 2.85 -11.34
CA SER A 88 10.60 3.07 -10.39
C SER A 88 10.46 4.56 -10.06
N ARG A 89 9.23 4.94 -9.71
CA ARG A 89 8.89 6.30 -9.29
C ARG A 89 8.56 6.26 -7.81
N ARG A 90 9.26 7.08 -7.03
CA ARG A 90 8.95 7.26 -5.62
C ARG A 90 7.67 8.08 -5.48
N ILE A 91 6.67 7.48 -4.86
CA ILE A 91 5.39 8.12 -4.61
C ILE A 91 5.06 8.13 -3.13
N MET A 92 4.33 9.16 -2.70
CA MET A 92 3.66 9.20 -1.41
C MET A 92 2.16 9.10 -1.63
N ALA A 93 1.47 8.34 -0.81
CA ALA A 93 0.01 8.35 -0.77
C ALA A 93 -0.46 8.73 0.64
N VAL A 94 -1.43 9.63 0.72
CA VAL A 94 -2.03 10.11 1.97
C VAL A 94 -3.53 9.89 1.92
N GLY A 95 -4.04 9.21 2.94
CA GLY A 95 -5.46 8.96 3.12
C GLY A 95 -6.23 10.25 3.37
N LEU A 96 -7.20 10.57 2.51
CA LEU A 96 -8.17 11.64 2.78
C LEU A 96 -8.85 11.50 4.15
N PRO A 97 -9.27 10.30 4.60
CA PRO A 97 -9.86 10.15 5.93
C PRO A 97 -8.91 10.52 7.08
N LEU A 98 -7.59 10.31 6.92
CA LEU A 98 -6.61 10.64 7.96
C LEU A 98 -6.56 12.14 8.22
N LEU A 99 -6.67 12.95 7.17
CA LEU A 99 -6.70 14.42 7.27
C LEU A 99 -7.93 14.94 8.03
N SER A 100 -9.00 14.14 8.11
CA SER A 100 -10.22 14.51 8.83
C SER A 100 -10.23 14.07 10.30
N VAL A 101 -9.40 13.08 10.67
CA VAL A 101 -9.41 12.50 12.02
C VAL A 101 -8.17 12.81 12.84
N LEU A 102 -7.03 13.11 12.20
CA LEU A 102 -5.79 13.43 12.88
C LEU A 102 -5.64 14.95 13.03
N ASN A 103 -5.14 15.38 14.18
CA ASN A 103 -4.62 16.73 14.30
C ASN A 103 -3.25 16.87 13.62
N ILE A 104 -2.75 18.11 13.46
CA ILE A 104 -1.50 18.39 12.74
C ILE A 104 -0.32 17.62 13.35
N SER A 105 -0.19 17.60 14.68
CA SER A 105 0.93 16.92 15.35
C SER A 105 0.88 15.40 15.15
N GLU A 106 -0.31 14.79 15.22
CA GLU A 106 -0.50 13.37 14.93
C GLU A 106 -0.21 13.03 13.47
N PHE A 107 -0.65 13.88 12.54
CA PHE A 107 -0.37 13.73 11.12
C PHE A 107 1.14 13.81 10.84
N ARG A 108 1.84 14.80 11.43
CA ARG A 108 3.30 14.92 11.33
C ARG A 108 4.00 13.69 11.87
N GLY A 109 3.59 13.18 13.03
CA GLY A 109 4.15 11.96 13.61
C GLY A 109 3.95 10.75 12.71
N LEU A 110 2.75 10.58 12.15
CA LEU A 110 2.44 9.50 11.20
C LEU A 110 3.31 9.59 9.94
N VAL A 111 3.38 10.76 9.31
CA VAL A 111 4.19 10.94 8.09
C VAL A 111 5.66 10.73 8.41
N ALA A 112 6.17 11.29 9.51
CA ALA A 112 7.56 11.12 9.89
C ALA A 112 7.93 9.66 10.14
N HIS A 113 7.02 8.89 10.73
CA HIS A 113 7.14 7.45 10.92
C HIS A 113 7.22 6.70 9.58
N GLU A 114 6.32 6.99 8.64
CA GLU A 114 6.35 6.37 7.30
C GLU A 114 7.61 6.74 6.50
N PHE A 115 8.10 7.98 6.63
CA PHE A 115 9.37 8.41 6.05
C PHE A 115 10.55 7.66 6.67
N GLY A 116 10.61 7.63 8.01
CA GLY A 116 11.65 6.89 8.72
C GLY A 116 11.70 5.42 8.32
N HIS A 117 10.53 4.78 8.16
CA HIS A 117 10.44 3.41 7.67
C HIS A 117 10.96 3.23 6.26
N TYR A 118 10.53 4.10 5.34
CA TYR A 118 10.92 3.99 3.94
C TYR A 118 12.43 4.25 3.74
N TYR A 119 12.98 5.26 4.41
CA TYR A 119 14.40 5.65 4.25
C TYR A 119 15.37 4.80 5.07
N SER A 120 14.98 4.32 6.25
CA SER A 120 15.87 3.48 7.08
C SER A 120 15.88 2.00 6.65
N GLY A 121 14.97 1.58 5.76
CA GLY A 121 14.84 0.18 5.34
C GLY A 121 14.34 -0.78 6.42
N ASP A 122 14.02 -0.28 7.61
CA ASP A 122 13.60 -1.05 8.77
C ASP A 122 12.09 -1.27 8.79
N THR A 123 11.67 -2.54 8.73
CA THR A 123 10.27 -2.99 8.82
C THR A 123 9.78 -3.14 10.26
N SER A 124 9.76 -2.07 11.07
CA SER A 124 9.27 -2.17 12.45
C SER A 124 8.17 -1.19 12.82
N ILE A 125 6.93 -1.67 12.62
CA ILE A 125 5.63 -1.15 13.12
C ILE A 125 4.77 -0.42 12.07
N GLY A 126 4.43 -1.13 10.99
CA GLY A 126 3.22 -0.86 10.19
C GLY A 126 1.84 -1.16 10.87
N PRO A 127 1.69 -2.01 11.91
CA PRO A 127 0.33 -2.41 12.35
C PRO A 127 -0.42 -1.52 13.36
N TRP A 128 0.07 -0.37 13.84
CA TRP A 128 -0.63 0.28 14.96
C TRP A 128 -1.83 1.16 14.57
N VAL A 129 -1.91 1.66 13.34
CA VAL A 129 -3.09 2.40 12.85
C VAL A 129 -4.26 1.46 12.50
N TYR A 130 -4.00 0.16 12.27
CA TYR A 130 -5.07 -0.80 11.96
C TYR A 130 -5.94 -1.14 13.19
N LYS A 131 -5.38 -1.03 14.40
CA LYS A 131 -6.09 -1.39 15.65
C LYS A 131 -7.15 -0.36 16.05
N THR A 132 -7.01 0.90 15.66
CA THR A 132 -8.05 1.93 15.89
C THR A 132 -9.13 1.90 14.81
N GLN A 133 -8.79 1.60 13.55
CA GLN A 133 -9.78 1.50 12.46
C GLN A 133 -10.70 0.29 12.62
N ALA A 134 -10.17 -0.88 12.99
CA ALA A 134 -11.01 -2.05 13.28
C ALA A 134 -12.00 -1.74 14.41
N ALA A 135 -11.55 -1.04 15.47
CA ALA A 135 -12.42 -0.62 16.57
C ALA A 135 -13.51 0.35 16.12
N MET A 136 -13.20 1.37 15.31
CA MET A 136 -14.20 2.32 14.81
C MET A 136 -15.18 1.71 13.81
N ILE A 137 -14.72 0.86 12.89
CA ILE A 137 -15.60 0.14 11.95
C ILE A 137 -16.53 -0.80 12.74
N HIS A 138 -16.03 -1.48 13.78
CA HIS A 138 -16.86 -2.29 14.67
C HIS A 138 -17.88 -1.44 15.43
N SER A 139 -17.50 -0.26 15.92
CA SER A 139 -18.42 0.66 16.60
C SER A 139 -19.53 1.16 15.66
N PHE A 140 -19.19 1.61 14.44
CA PHE A 140 -20.18 2.07 13.46
C PHE A 140 -21.14 0.96 13.01
N GLN A 141 -20.66 -0.29 12.84
CA GLN A 141 -21.52 -1.43 12.56
C GLN A 141 -22.41 -1.82 13.76
N SER A 142 -21.91 -1.65 15.00
CA SER A 142 -22.68 -1.94 16.21
C SER A 142 -23.78 -0.91 16.53
N THR A 143 -23.66 0.33 16.06
CA THR A 143 -24.65 1.39 16.25
C THR A 143 -25.77 1.36 15.18
N GLY A 144 -25.66 0.46 14.19
CA GLY A 144 -26.63 0.24 13.12
C GLY A 144 -27.63 -0.89 13.37
N GLN A 145 -27.93 -1.26 14.63
CA GLN A 145 -29.12 -2.04 14.97
C GLN A 145 -30.27 -1.08 15.28
N PRO A 146 -31.09 -0.69 14.28
CA PRO A 146 -32.33 0.01 14.56
C PRO A 146 -33.24 -0.87 15.41
N MET A 147 -33.83 -0.19 16.38
CA MET A 147 -34.88 -0.54 17.32
C MET A 147 -36.12 -1.20 16.66
N TYR A 148 -35.96 -2.34 15.96
CA TYR A 148 -37.07 -3.13 15.43
C TYR A 148 -37.48 -4.29 16.34
N GLY A 149 -36.61 -4.70 17.29
CA GLY A 149 -36.90 -5.77 18.24
C GLY A 149 -37.87 -5.38 19.37
N LEU A 150 -37.83 -4.13 19.83
CA LEU A 150 -38.69 -3.68 20.94
C LEU A 150 -40.14 -3.39 20.53
N ILE A 151 -40.37 -2.91 19.30
CA ILE A 151 -41.73 -2.64 18.80
C ILE A 151 -42.46 -3.95 18.48
N GLY A 152 -41.73 -5.00 18.06
CA GLY A 152 -42.30 -6.33 17.82
C GLY A 152 -42.68 -7.11 19.10
N PHE A 153 -42.06 -6.79 20.24
CA PHE A 153 -42.35 -7.43 21.53
C PHE A 153 -43.52 -6.78 22.28
N LEU A 154 -43.84 -5.50 21.99
CA LEU A 154 -44.95 -4.78 22.60
C LEU A 154 -46.29 -4.89 21.84
N LEU A 155 -46.30 -5.56 20.67
CA LEU A 155 -47.48 -5.77 19.83
C LEU A 155 -47.81 -7.26 19.61
N LYS A 156 -47.40 -8.13 20.54
CA LYS A 156 -47.77 -9.56 20.58
C LYS A 156 -48.24 -9.93 21.99
#